data_AF-A0A7X7TU34-F1
#
_entry.id   AF-A0A7X7TU34-F1
#
_cell.length_a   1.000
_cell.length_b   1.000
_cell.length_c   1.000
_cell.angle_alpha   90.00
_cell.angle_beta   90.00
_cell.angle_gamma   90.00
#
_symmetry.space_group_name_H-M   'P 1'
#
loop_
_entity.id
_entity.type
_entity.pdbx_description
1 polymer ?
#
loop_
_entity_poly.entity_id
_entity_poly.type
_entity_poly.pdbx_seq_one_letter_code
_entity_poly.pdbx_strand_id
1 'polypeptide(L)'
;MEVQQLLSKYMLEISKVTDEKSLYVAVAEIMRKVVDYKVLNVIVHSSLFYAEPADQIINEEWFIDYLPWVEDRLSPTFLPVDNWYVGLVPIFKGVKLLSVIVLTTSEEPTAEVIDYLQLLSYLSGLTLENLRLLDFVDNAR
;
A
#
# COMPACT_ATOMS: atom_id res chain seq x y z
N MET A 1 -4.97 -14.99 13.23
CA MET A 1 -3.50 -15.16 13.20
C MET A 1 -2.93 -14.06 14.07
N GLU A 2 -2.00 -14.33 14.98
CA GLU A 2 -1.52 -13.28 15.88
C GLU A 2 -0.74 -12.21 15.10
N VAL A 3 -0.98 -10.96 15.44
CA VAL A 3 -0.28 -9.74 15.01
C VAL A 3 1.22 -9.93 14.77
N GLN A 4 1.89 -10.54 15.74
CA GLN A 4 3.33 -10.76 15.72
C GLN A 4 3.76 -11.69 14.58
N GLN A 5 2.91 -12.66 14.22
CA GLN A 5 3.15 -13.58 13.11
C GLN A 5 2.98 -12.86 11.77
N LEU A 6 1.98 -11.96 11.65
CA LEU A 6 1.79 -11.13 10.45
C LEU A 6 3.00 -10.21 10.22
N LEU A 7 3.45 -9.52 11.27
CA LEU A 7 4.65 -8.68 11.21
C LEU A 7 5.91 -9.47 10.88
N SER A 8 6.13 -10.62 11.53
CA SER A 8 7.29 -11.47 11.23
C SER A 8 7.28 -11.95 9.78
N LYS A 9 6.10 -12.35 9.28
CA LYS A 9 5.93 -12.76 7.88
C LYS A 9 6.18 -11.59 6.93
N TYR A 10 5.68 -10.40 7.24
CA TYR A 10 5.96 -9.20 6.47
C TYR A 10 7.47 -8.89 6.42
N MET A 11 8.15 -8.88 7.56
CA MET A 11 9.60 -8.67 7.63
C MET A 11 10.38 -9.69 6.79
N LEU A 12 9.94 -10.95 6.79
CA LEU A 12 10.53 -12.00 5.95
C LEU A 12 10.33 -11.73 4.45
N GLU A 13 9.12 -11.35 4.02
CA GLU A 13 8.87 -11.07 2.60
C GLU A 13 9.63 -9.83 2.12
N ILE A 14 9.64 -8.74 2.88
CA ILE A 14 10.38 -7.53 2.48
C ILE A 14 11.89 -7.75 2.42
N SER A 15 12.45 -8.68 3.22
CA SER A 15 13.89 -8.97 3.20
C SER A 15 14.38 -9.60 1.89
N LYS A 16 13.45 -10.11 1.06
CA LYS A 16 13.76 -10.72 -0.25
C LYS A 16 13.59 -9.73 -1.40
N VAL A 17 13.07 -8.53 -1.12
CA VAL A 17 12.77 -7.52 -2.12
C VAL A 17 14.06 -6.91 -2.64
N THR A 18 14.17 -6.83 -3.97
CA THR A 18 15.35 -6.28 -4.67
C THR A 18 15.04 -5.05 -5.51
N ASP A 19 13.75 -4.75 -5.72
CA ASP A 19 13.30 -3.66 -6.59
C ASP A 19 11.90 -3.19 -6.17
N GLU A 20 11.47 -2.02 -6.66
CA GLU A 20 10.18 -1.41 -6.31
C GLU A 20 8.98 -2.31 -6.67
N LYS A 21 9.04 -3.06 -7.77
CA LYS A 21 7.94 -3.94 -8.17
C LYS A 21 7.82 -5.15 -7.25
N SER A 22 8.93 -5.79 -6.90
CA SER A 22 8.94 -6.91 -5.95
C SER A 22 8.47 -6.48 -4.55
N LEU A 23 8.67 -5.21 -4.16
CA LEU A 23 8.07 -4.66 -2.94
C LEU A 23 6.54 -4.70 -2.99
N TYR A 24 5.93 -4.17 -4.05
CA TYR A 24 4.48 -4.10 -4.14
C TYR A 24 3.83 -5.49 -4.24
N VAL A 25 4.49 -6.46 -4.87
CA VAL A 25 4.07 -7.87 -4.83
C VAL A 25 4.06 -8.40 -3.40
N ALA A 26 5.15 -8.21 -2.65
CA ALA A 26 5.23 -8.64 -1.25
C ALA A 26 4.18 -7.95 -0.37
N VAL A 27 3.94 -6.64 -0.57
CA VAL A 27 2.92 -5.87 0.15
C VAL A 27 1.50 -6.33 -0.22
N ALA A 28 1.22 -6.69 -1.47
CA ALA A 28 -0.08 -7.23 -1.87
C ALA A 28 -0.35 -8.59 -1.17
N GLU A 29 0.64 -9.49 -1.14
CA GLU A 29 0.53 -10.77 -0.42
C GLU A 29 0.39 -10.62 1.10
N ILE A 30 1.15 -9.67 1.66
CA ILE A 30 0.82 -8.83 2.82
C ILE A 30 -0.67 -8.67 3.10
N MET A 31 -1.21 -7.70 2.37
CA MET A 31 -2.54 -7.15 2.54
C MET A 31 -3.64 -8.19 2.38
N ARG A 32 -3.50 -9.20 1.50
CA ARG A 32 -4.53 -10.26 1.38
C ARG A 32 -4.77 -11.04 2.68
N LYS A 33 -3.80 -11.04 3.60
CA LYS A 33 -3.93 -11.70 4.91
C LYS A 33 -4.50 -10.79 6.00
N VAL A 34 -4.58 -9.49 5.71
CA VAL A 34 -4.99 -8.44 6.66
C VAL A 34 -6.36 -7.89 6.29
N VAL A 35 -6.63 -7.73 4.98
CA VAL A 35 -7.87 -7.26 4.40
C VAL A 35 -8.28 -8.23 3.30
N ASP A 36 -9.54 -8.68 3.33
CA ASP A 36 -10.13 -9.45 2.23
C ASP A 36 -10.48 -8.50 1.07
N TYR A 37 -9.45 -8.15 0.30
CA TYR A 37 -9.59 -7.26 -0.85
C TYR A 37 -9.73 -8.05 -2.16
N LYS A 38 -10.45 -7.48 -3.13
CA LYS A 38 -10.63 -8.07 -4.46
C LYS A 38 -9.63 -7.56 -5.49
N VAL A 39 -9.43 -6.25 -5.51
CA VAL A 39 -8.48 -5.56 -6.41
C VAL A 39 -7.59 -4.66 -5.57
N LEU A 40 -6.31 -4.60 -5.93
CA LEU A 40 -5.32 -3.68 -5.37
C LEU A 40 -4.58 -3.01 -6.52
N ASN A 41 -4.49 -1.69 -6.49
CA ASN A 41 -3.71 -0.88 -7.40
C ASN A 41 -2.70 -0.06 -6.60
N VAL A 42 -1.56 0.27 -7.20
CA VAL A 42 -0.58 1.18 -6.62
C VAL A 42 -0.47 2.37 -7.52
N ILE A 43 -0.69 3.55 -6.95
CA ILE A 43 -0.59 4.83 -7.63
C ILE A 43 0.71 5.51 -7.17
N VAL A 44 1.55 5.89 -8.13
CA VAL A 44 2.79 6.63 -7.92
C VAL A 44 2.70 7.91 -8.74
N HIS A 45 2.80 9.08 -8.10
CA HIS A 45 2.67 10.39 -8.78
C HIS A 45 1.44 10.47 -9.71
N SER A 46 0.27 10.08 -9.20
CA SER A 46 -1.00 10.06 -9.95
C SER A 46 -1.03 9.13 -11.17
N SER A 47 -0.08 8.20 -11.28
CA SER A 47 -0.04 7.19 -12.34
C SER A 47 -0.12 5.79 -11.76
N LEU A 48 -0.89 4.91 -12.41
CA LEU A 48 -0.94 3.49 -12.07
C LEU A 48 0.43 2.85 -12.30
N PHE A 49 1.02 2.28 -11.25
CA PHE A 49 2.33 1.63 -11.28
C PHE A 49 2.20 0.10 -11.20
N TYR A 50 1.28 -0.39 -10.37
CA TYR A 50 1.06 -1.84 -10.17
C TYR A 50 -0.42 -2.13 -10.00
N ALA A 51 -0.86 -3.32 -10.44
CA ALA A 51 -2.22 -3.80 -10.30
C ALA A 51 -2.21 -5.30 -9.96
N GLU A 52 -3.14 -5.69 -9.08
CA GLU A 52 -3.34 -7.05 -8.59
C GLU A 52 -4.85 -7.29 -8.42
N PRO A 53 -5.52 -8.07 -9.30
CA PRO A 53 -4.99 -8.68 -10.52
C PRO A 53 -4.51 -7.65 -11.57
N ALA A 54 -3.57 -8.05 -12.43
CA ALA A 54 -2.88 -7.15 -13.36
C ALA A 54 -3.79 -6.44 -14.39
N ASP A 55 -4.98 -6.98 -14.63
CA ASP A 55 -5.97 -6.50 -15.61
C ASP A 55 -7.14 -5.73 -14.98
N GLN A 56 -7.13 -5.54 -13.65
CA GLN A 56 -8.21 -4.85 -12.94
C GLN A 56 -7.75 -3.52 -12.38
N ILE A 57 -8.36 -2.46 -12.90
CA ILE A 57 -8.10 -1.08 -12.50
C ILE A 57 -9.33 -0.56 -11.75
N ILE A 58 -9.09 -0.01 -10.55
CA ILE A 58 -10.11 0.59 -9.71
C ILE A 58 -10.51 1.93 -10.33
N ASN A 59 -11.82 2.21 -10.40
CA ASN A 59 -12.31 3.47 -10.95
C ASN A 59 -11.80 4.65 -10.10
N GLU A 60 -11.06 5.54 -10.75
CA GLU A 60 -10.42 6.70 -10.14
C GLU A 60 -11.41 7.69 -9.53
N GLU A 61 -12.61 7.82 -10.11
CA GLU A 61 -13.68 8.69 -9.61
C GLU A 61 -14.11 8.34 -8.17
N TRP A 62 -13.85 7.11 -7.73
CA TRP A 62 -14.21 6.68 -6.37
C TRP A 62 -13.29 7.23 -5.28
N PHE A 63 -12.08 7.70 -5.63
CA PHE A 63 -11.08 8.04 -4.62
C PHE A 63 -10.20 9.27 -4.92
N ILE A 64 -10.19 9.80 -6.15
CA ILE A 64 -9.27 10.86 -6.55
C ILE A 64 -9.37 12.11 -5.66
N ASP A 65 -10.58 12.52 -5.30
CA ASP A 65 -10.82 13.71 -4.47
C ASP A 65 -10.29 13.56 -3.03
N TYR A 66 -10.01 12.34 -2.60
CA TYR A 66 -9.49 12.01 -1.27
C TYR A 66 -7.97 11.84 -1.24
N LEU A 67 -7.30 11.77 -2.39
CA LEU A 67 -5.83 11.67 -2.43
C LEU A 67 -5.13 12.81 -1.67
N PRO A 68 -5.53 14.10 -1.79
CA PRO A 68 -4.91 15.18 -1.01
C PRO A 68 -5.04 14.97 0.50
N TRP A 69 -6.19 14.47 0.96
CA TRP A 69 -6.41 14.19 2.37
C TRP A 69 -5.48 13.08 2.88
N VAL A 70 -5.29 12.03 2.08
CA VAL A 70 -4.40 10.90 2.39
C VAL A 70 -2.94 11.33 2.39
N GLU A 71 -2.54 12.24 1.48
CA GLU A 71 -1.21 12.83 1.43
C GLU A 71 -0.90 13.65 2.69
N ASP A 72 -1.85 14.46 3.16
CA ASP A 72 -1.67 15.28 4.36
C ASP A 72 -1.64 14.44 5.65
N ARG A 73 -2.47 13.40 5.73
CA ARG A 73 -2.70 12.61 6.95
C ARG A 73 -1.78 11.40 7.07
N LEU A 74 -1.33 10.86 5.94
CA LEU A 74 -0.51 9.65 5.88
C LEU A 74 -1.12 8.47 6.66
N SER A 75 -2.45 8.36 6.60
CA SER A 75 -3.20 7.34 7.33
C SER A 75 -4.14 6.53 6.41
N PRO A 76 -4.24 5.20 6.62
CA PRO A 76 -5.20 4.37 5.89
C PRO A 76 -6.63 4.88 6.04
N THR A 77 -7.34 4.98 4.92
CA THR A 77 -8.70 5.54 4.86
C THR A 77 -9.58 4.66 4.01
N PHE A 78 -10.81 4.39 4.46
CA PHE A 78 -11.76 3.57 3.73
C PHE A 78 -13.02 4.38 3.45
N LEU A 79 -13.36 4.47 2.17
CA LEU A 79 -14.49 5.26 1.66
C LEU A 79 -15.62 4.30 1.27
N PRO A 80 -16.85 4.49 1.78
CA PRO A 80 -17.98 3.70 1.34
C PRO A 80 -18.34 4.05 -0.11
N VAL A 81 -18.47 3.02 -0.95
CA VAL A 81 -18.90 3.13 -2.35
C VAL A 81 -20.00 2.08 -2.58
N ASP A 82 -21.26 2.51 -2.68
CA ASP A 82 -22.43 1.64 -2.72
C ASP A 82 -22.45 0.60 -1.58
N ASN A 83 -22.24 -0.68 -1.90
CA ASN A 83 -22.27 -1.82 -0.98
C ASN A 83 -20.87 -2.37 -0.64
N TRP A 84 -19.82 -1.59 -0.88
CA TRP A 84 -18.43 -1.99 -0.65
C TRP A 84 -17.57 -0.77 -0.32
N TYR A 85 -16.27 -0.96 -0.15
CA TYR A 85 -15.34 0.10 0.29
C TYR A 85 -14.13 0.21 -0.63
N VAL A 86 -13.70 1.44 -0.89
CA VAL A 86 -12.41 1.77 -1.47
C VAL A 86 -11.45 2.20 -0.36
N GLY A 87 -10.40 1.41 -0.15
CA GLY A 87 -9.33 1.70 0.78
C GLY A 87 -8.19 2.46 0.10
N LEU A 88 -7.69 3.50 0.76
CA LEU A 88 -6.49 4.25 0.42
C LEU A 88 -5.47 4.05 1.52
N VAL A 89 -4.36 3.38 1.20
CA VAL A 89 -3.30 3.04 2.15
C VAL A 89 -2.01 3.72 1.69
N PRO A 90 -1.60 4.84 2.31
CA PRO A 90 -0.43 5.59 1.88
C PRO A 90 0.87 4.84 2.20
N ILE A 91 1.79 4.75 1.27
CA ILE A 91 3.17 4.32 1.52
C ILE A 91 4.02 5.57 1.68
N PHE A 92 4.64 5.75 2.84
CA PHE A 92 5.28 7.02 3.18
C PHE A 92 6.50 6.85 4.08
N LYS A 93 7.36 7.88 4.10
CA LYS A 93 8.51 7.98 5.01
C LYS A 93 8.58 9.38 5.60
N GLY A 94 8.51 9.47 6.93
CA GLY A 94 8.42 10.76 7.61
C GLY A 94 7.12 11.46 7.18
N VAL A 95 7.25 12.64 6.56
CA VAL A 95 6.12 13.43 6.03
C VAL A 95 5.94 13.31 4.51
N LYS A 96 6.77 12.48 3.84
CA LYS A 96 6.77 12.34 2.38
C LYS A 96 5.96 11.12 1.98
N LEU A 97 4.86 11.35 1.25
CA LEU A 97 4.14 10.31 0.53
C LEU A 97 5.00 9.80 -0.64
N LEU A 98 5.11 8.49 -0.80
CA LEU A 98 5.91 7.84 -1.84
C LEU A 98 5.04 7.15 -2.89
N SER A 99 3.93 6.56 -2.45
CA SER A 99 2.89 5.96 -3.28
C SER A 99 1.61 5.78 -2.46
N VAL A 100 0.49 5.49 -3.13
CA VAL A 100 -0.79 5.16 -2.48
C VAL A 100 -1.24 3.81 -3.01
N ILE A 101 -1.51 2.88 -2.11
CA ILE A 101 -2.20 1.64 -2.43
C ILE A 101 -3.70 1.93 -2.39
N VAL A 102 -4.39 1.63 -3.48
CA VAL A 102 -5.85 1.68 -3.58
C VAL A 102 -6.36 0.25 -3.61
N LEU A 103 -7.31 -0.11 -2.77
CA LEU A 103 -7.86 -1.46 -2.74
C LEU A 103 -9.38 -1.48 -2.59
N THR A 104 -10.01 -2.57 -3.00
CA THR A 104 -11.47 -2.75 -2.90
C THR A 104 -11.80 -3.88 -1.93
N THR A 105 -12.69 -3.64 -0.97
CA THR A 105 -13.11 -4.67 0.00
C THR A 105 -14.60 -4.59 0.30
N SER A 106 -15.23 -5.69 0.71
CA SER A 106 -16.66 -5.72 1.05
C SER A 106 -16.96 -5.26 2.47
N GLU A 107 -15.96 -5.20 3.35
CA GLU A 107 -16.15 -4.92 4.77
C GLU A 107 -15.33 -3.70 5.20
N GLU A 108 -15.88 -2.91 6.12
CA GLU A 108 -15.13 -1.83 6.75
C GLU A 108 -14.08 -2.44 7.69
N PRO A 109 -12.79 -2.09 7.56
CA PRO A 109 -11.76 -2.60 8.46
C PRO A 109 -11.97 -2.14 9.89
N THR A 110 -11.66 -3.01 10.84
CA THR A 110 -11.65 -2.65 12.26
C THR A 110 -10.49 -1.69 12.57
N ALA A 111 -10.57 -0.98 13.69
CA ALA A 111 -9.49 -0.09 14.13
C ALA A 111 -8.13 -0.82 14.26
N GLU A 112 -8.14 -2.06 14.73
CA GLU A 112 -6.94 -2.91 14.81
C GLU A 112 -6.34 -3.19 13.42
N VAL A 113 -7.19 -3.45 12.41
CA VAL A 113 -6.73 -3.62 11.03
C VAL A 113 -6.14 -2.31 10.48
N ILE A 114 -6.75 -1.17 10.78
CA ILE A 114 -6.23 0.15 10.40
C ILE A 114 -4.85 0.39 11.01
N ASP A 115 -4.65 0.08 12.29
CA ASP A 115 -3.34 0.18 12.95
C ASP A 115 -2.28 -0.73 12.29
N TYR A 116 -2.66 -1.92 11.82
CA TYR A 116 -1.76 -2.77 11.04
C TYR A 116 -1.41 -2.18 9.68
N LEU A 117 -2.40 -1.68 8.96
CA LEU A 117 -2.17 -1.03 7.68
C LEU A 117 -1.27 0.20 7.83
N GLN A 118 -1.42 0.96 8.93
CA GLN A 118 -0.58 2.11 9.25
C GLN A 118 0.88 1.70 9.47
N LEU A 119 1.12 0.59 10.18
CA LEU A 119 2.46 0.06 10.40
C LEU A 119 3.09 -0.50 9.12
N LEU A 120 2.33 -1.27 8.34
CA LEU A 120 2.76 -1.79 7.03
C LEU A 120 3.11 -0.65 6.07
N SER A 121 2.28 0.40 6.05
CA SER A 121 2.48 1.62 5.27
C SER A 121 3.83 2.26 5.53
N TYR A 122 4.17 2.48 6.81
CA TYR A 122 5.42 3.10 7.21
C TYR A 122 6.63 2.21 6.89
N LEU A 123 6.57 0.92 7.24
CA LEU A 123 7.68 0.00 6.98
C LEU A 123 7.93 -0.18 5.47
N SER A 124 6.86 -0.21 4.67
CA SER A 124 6.97 -0.31 3.20
C SER A 124 7.64 0.94 2.64
N GLY A 125 7.31 2.12 3.18
CA GLY A 125 7.91 3.38 2.74
C GLY A 125 9.40 3.49 3.08
N LEU A 126 9.84 2.93 4.21
CA LEU A 126 11.27 2.81 4.51
C LEU A 126 12.01 1.95 3.48
N THR A 127 11.46 0.78 3.16
CA THR A 127 12.05 -0.13 2.16
C THR A 127 12.06 0.52 0.77
N LEU A 128 10.95 1.14 0.37
CA LEU A 128 10.82 1.80 -0.94
C LEU A 128 11.84 2.92 -1.14
N GLU A 129 12.00 3.81 -0.15
CA GLU A 129 12.99 4.89 -0.25
C GLU A 129 14.42 4.32 -0.34
N ASN A 130 14.72 3.25 0.40
CA ASN A 130 16.04 2.62 0.34
C ASN A 130 16.32 2.00 -1.04
N LEU A 131 15.34 1.33 -1.66
CA LEU A 131 15.47 0.79 -3.01
C LEU A 131 15.75 1.91 -4.02
N ARG A 132 14.98 3.00 -3.98
CA ARG A 132 15.18 4.15 -4.87
C ARG A 132 16.54 4.82 -4.68
N LEU A 133 17.05 4.89 -3.45
CA LEU A 133 18.39 5.42 -3.16
C LEU A 133 19.51 4.51 -3.70
N LEU A 134 19.36 3.19 -3.58
CA LEU A 134 20.31 2.23 -4.15
C LEU A 134 20.34 2.33 -5.67
N ASP A 135 19.16 2.33 -6.31
CA ASP A 135 19.03 2.49 -7.77
C ASP A 135 19.67 3.80 -8.25
N PHE A 136 19.49 4.90 -7.51
CA PHE A 136 20.13 6.18 -7.84
C PHE A 136 21.66 6.09 -7.78
N VAL A 137 22.21 5.44 -6.75
CA VAL A 137 23.66 5.27 -6.60
C VAL A 137 24.23 4.37 -7.69
N ASP A 138 23.54 3.29 -8.05
CA ASP A 138 23.99 2.37 -9.09
C ASP A 138 23.95 3.00 -10.48
N ASN A 139 22.96 3.83 -10.78
CA ASN A 139 22.87 4.57 -12.05
C ASN A 139 23.86 5.74 -12.17
N ALA A 140 24.46 6.19 -11.07
CA ALA A 140 25.45 7.27 -11.05
C ALA A 140 26.90 6.77 -11.26
N ARG A 141 27.11 5.45 -11.32
CA ARG A 141 28.41 4.80 -11.58
C ARG A 141 28.62 4.54 -13.06
#